data_AF-A0A356IEI9-F1
#
_entry.id   AF-A0A356IEI9-F1
#
_cell.length_a   1.000
_cell.length_b   1.000
_cell.length_c   1.000
_cell.angle_alpha   90.00
_cell.angle_beta   90.00
_cell.angle_gamma   90.00
#
_symmetry.space_group_name_H-M   'P 1'
#
loop_
_entity.id
_entity.type
_entity.pdbx_description
1 polymer ?
#
loop_
_entity_poly.entity_id
_entity_poly.type
_entity_poly.pdbx_seq_one_letter_code
_entity_poly.pdbx_strand_id
1 'polypeptide(L)'
;MIVVSNRIPVAPGQEASFAERFRSRAGLVEGHNGFERLEILKPTQVTMHGRVMGRSAYHVVLTYWKHVEDFVAWTDSEDFRTAHANRPPPEMFAGDNVFELHDIIQTAEPRSQ
;
A
#
# COMPACT_ATOMS: atom_id res chain seq x y z
N MET A 1 11.40 -2.06 12.87
CA MET A 1 10.22 -1.57 12.13
C MET A 1 10.42 -1.92 10.67
N ILE A 2 9.42 -2.56 10.08
CA ILE A 2 9.41 -2.93 8.68
C ILE A 2 8.38 -2.08 7.92
N VAL A 3 8.59 -1.97 6.62
CA VAL A 3 7.63 -1.40 5.68
C VAL A 3 7.33 -2.44 4.60
N VAL A 4 6.06 -2.76 4.45
CA VAL A 4 5.55 -3.63 3.38
C VAL A 4 4.95 -2.76 2.30
N SER A 5 5.42 -2.95 1.06
CA SER A 5 4.87 -2.31 -0.12
C SER A 5 4.27 -3.37 -1.03
N ASN A 6 2.94 -3.36 -1.17
CA ASN A 6 2.28 -4.10 -2.23
C ASN A 6 2.03 -3.17 -3.41
N ARG A 7 2.86 -3.28 -4.45
CA ARG A 7 2.81 -2.44 -5.65
C ARG A 7 1.88 -3.07 -6.66
N ILE A 8 0.82 -2.37 -7.02
CA ILE A 8 -0.29 -2.88 -7.81
C ILE A 8 -0.34 -2.13 -9.15
N PRO A 9 -0.07 -2.80 -10.28
CA PRO A 9 -0.18 -2.20 -11.60
C PRO A 9 -1.66 -2.12 -11.98
N VAL A 10 -2.27 -0.95 -11.82
CA VAL A 10 -3.68 -0.74 -12.16
C VAL A 10 -3.82 -0.50 -13.66
N ALA A 11 -4.78 -1.18 -14.30
CA ALA A 11 -5.04 -1.04 -15.72
C ALA A 11 -5.52 0.40 -16.06
N PRO A 12 -5.14 0.95 -17.23
CA PRO A 12 -5.59 2.28 -17.63
C PRO A 12 -7.12 2.40 -17.62
N GLY A 13 -7.64 3.45 -16.97
CA GLY A 13 -9.08 3.70 -16.85
C GLY A 13 -9.73 3.04 -15.63
N GLN A 14 -9.01 2.18 -14.89
CA GLN A 14 -9.51 1.51 -13.68
C GLN A 14 -9.11 2.21 -12.38
N GLU A 15 -8.36 3.31 -12.44
CA GLU A 15 -7.77 3.97 -11.27
C GLU A 15 -8.83 4.51 -10.30
N ALA A 16 -9.94 5.05 -10.84
CA ALA A 16 -11.05 5.55 -10.02
C ALA A 16 -11.76 4.41 -9.28
N SER A 17 -12.07 3.32 -9.99
CA SER A 17 -12.67 2.11 -9.43
C SER A 17 -11.77 1.48 -8.36
N PHE A 18 -10.47 1.40 -8.64
CA PHE A 18 -9.47 0.90 -7.71
C PHE A 18 -9.43 1.75 -6.43
N ALA A 19 -9.33 3.08 -6.56
CA ALA A 19 -9.29 3.99 -5.42
C ALA A 19 -10.54 3.86 -4.54
N GLU A 20 -11.73 3.72 -5.15
CA GLU A 20 -12.97 3.58 -4.40
C GLU A 20 -13.01 2.32 -3.55
N ARG A 21 -12.53 1.18 -4.08
CA ARG A 21 -12.44 -0.07 -3.31
C ARG A 21 -11.59 0.08 -2.05
N PHE A 22 -10.52 0.89 -2.09
CA PHE A 22 -9.69 1.15 -0.92
C PHE A 22 -10.28 2.18 0.04
N ARG A 23 -11.05 3.15 -0.45
CA ARG A 23 -11.81 4.07 0.43
C ARG A 23 -12.88 3.33 1.22
N SER A 24 -13.51 2.33 0.61
CA SER A 24 -14.51 1.47 1.25
C SER A 24 -13.92 0.23 1.92
N ARG A 25 -12.60 0.18 2.18
CA ARG A 25 -11.98 -0.99 2.82
C ARG A 25 -12.52 -1.20 4.23
N ALA A 26 -12.56 -2.46 4.68
CA ALA A 26 -13.21 -2.86 5.92
C ALA A 26 -12.54 -2.36 7.23
N GLY A 27 -11.37 -1.71 7.17
CA GLY A 27 -10.71 -1.16 8.38
C GLY A 27 -10.28 -2.22 9.40
N LEU A 28 -9.83 -3.39 8.94
CA LEU A 28 -9.55 -4.55 9.81
C LEU A 28 -8.08 -4.70 10.22
N VAL A 29 -7.16 -3.89 9.69
CA VAL A 29 -5.73 -4.02 9.99
C VAL A 29 -5.34 -3.23 11.25
N GLU A 30 -6.08 -2.17 11.53
CA GLU A 30 -5.79 -1.17 12.57
C GLU A 30 -5.79 -1.74 14.00
N GLY A 31 -6.46 -2.86 14.23
CA GLY A 31 -6.54 -3.53 15.53
C GLY A 31 -5.42 -4.56 15.79
N HIS A 32 -4.56 -4.84 14.81
CA HIS A 32 -3.54 -5.87 14.95
C HIS A 32 -2.32 -5.37 15.72
N ASN A 33 -1.72 -6.26 16.50
CA ASN A 33 -0.50 -5.96 17.23
C ASN A 33 0.60 -5.51 16.27
N GLY A 34 1.39 -4.53 16.70
CA GLY A 34 2.51 -4.02 15.92
C GLY A 34 2.15 -3.22 14.67
N PHE A 35 0.87 -3.10 14.28
CA PHE A 35 0.46 -2.21 13.21
C PHE A 35 0.71 -0.75 13.59
N GLU A 36 1.31 0.02 12.68
CA GLU A 36 1.64 1.43 12.92
C GLU A 36 0.87 2.35 11.97
N ARG A 37 0.83 1.99 10.67
CA ARG A 37 0.27 2.88 9.64
C ARG A 37 -0.07 2.11 8.37
N LEU A 38 -1.13 2.54 7.69
CA LEU A 38 -1.46 2.15 6.32
C LEU A 38 -1.64 3.41 5.46
N GLU A 39 -0.99 3.44 4.31
CA GLU A 39 -1.11 4.49 3.30
C GLU A 39 -1.40 3.88 1.93
N ILE A 40 -2.37 4.42 1.21
CA ILE A 40 -2.67 4.03 -0.17
C ILE A 40 -2.15 5.11 -1.09
N LEU A 41 -1.08 4.80 -1.82
CA LEU A 41 -0.38 5.75 -2.66
C LEU A 41 -0.85 5.65 -4.10
N LYS A 42 -1.37 6.75 -4.63
CA LYS A 42 -1.64 6.93 -6.06
C LYS A 42 -0.38 7.48 -6.75
N PRO A 43 0.06 6.90 -7.88
CA PRO A 43 1.17 7.47 -8.62
C PRO A 43 0.84 8.90 -9.08
N THR A 44 1.80 9.80 -8.92
CA THR A 44 1.70 11.20 -9.33
C THR A 44 2.96 11.61 -10.07
N GLN A 45 3.02 12.84 -10.55
CA GLN A 45 4.17 13.37 -11.27
C GLN A 45 4.44 14.81 -10.85
N VAL A 46 5.69 15.23 -11.03
CA VAL A 46 6.13 16.60 -10.80
C VAL A 46 7.01 17.05 -11.95
N THR A 47 6.93 18.34 -12.29
CA THR A 47 7.89 18.96 -13.22
C THR A 47 8.99 19.61 -12.40
N MET A 48 10.24 19.17 -12.60
CA MET A 48 11.42 19.71 -11.93
C MET A 48 12.52 19.95 -12.95
N HIS A 49 13.16 21.12 -12.93
CA HIS A 49 14.18 21.52 -13.90
C HIS A 49 13.75 21.34 -15.37
N GLY A 50 12.49 21.65 -15.68
CA GLY A 50 11.92 21.50 -17.03
C GLY A 50 11.66 20.05 -17.46
N ARG A 51 11.73 19.06 -16.56
CA ARG A 51 11.48 17.65 -16.87
C ARG A 51 10.35 17.08 -16.00
N VAL A 52 9.47 16.28 -16.61
CA VAL A 52 8.43 15.54 -15.87
C VAL A 52 9.04 14.28 -15.27
N MET A 53 8.93 14.12 -13.96
CA MET A 53 9.46 13.00 -13.18
C MET A 53 8.41 12.42 -12.23
N GLY A 54 8.71 11.29 -11.59
CA GLY A 54 7.89 10.68 -10.55
C GLY A 54 6.77 9.75 -11.03
N ARG A 55 6.53 9.65 -12.35
CA ARG A 55 5.56 8.69 -12.89
C ARG A 55 5.96 7.26 -12.56
N SER A 56 5.08 6.56 -11.86
CA SER A 56 5.13 5.12 -11.58
C SER A 56 3.91 4.44 -12.21
N ALA A 57 4.07 3.20 -12.68
CA ALA A 57 2.96 2.37 -13.14
C ALA A 57 2.12 1.78 -11.99
N TYR A 58 2.55 1.96 -10.75
CA TYR A 58 2.00 1.27 -9.59
C TYR A 58 1.29 2.22 -8.64
N HIS A 59 0.10 1.82 -8.21
CA HIS A 59 -0.40 2.22 -6.90
C HIS A 59 0.31 1.39 -5.83
N VAL A 60 0.42 1.89 -4.61
CA VAL A 60 1.09 1.17 -3.51
C VAL A 60 0.18 1.10 -2.31
N VAL A 61 -0.09 -0.12 -1.82
CA VAL A 61 -0.60 -0.33 -0.47
C VAL A 61 0.62 -0.45 0.43
N LEU A 62 0.84 0.58 1.26
CA LEU A 62 2.03 0.71 2.10
C LEU A 62 1.62 0.51 3.56
N THR A 63 2.21 -0.47 4.25
CA THR A 63 1.93 -0.71 5.67
C THR A 63 3.22 -0.73 6.49
N TYR A 64 3.15 -0.18 7.69
CA TYR A 64 4.26 -0.08 8.64
C TYR A 64 3.98 -0.95 9.85
N TRP A 65 4.99 -1.70 10.28
CA TRP A 65 4.87 -2.63 11.41
C TRP A 65 6.09 -2.57 12.33
N LYS A 66 5.88 -2.71 13.63
CA LYS A 66 6.95 -2.77 14.64
C LYS A 66 7.92 -3.91 14.34
N HIS A 67 7.38 -5.11 14.14
CA HIS A 67 8.11 -6.35 13.91
C HIS A 67 7.57 -7.10 12.68
N VAL A 68 8.38 -8.00 12.11
CA VAL A 68 7.97 -8.80 10.96
C VAL A 68 6.97 -9.88 11.36
N GLU A 69 7.10 -10.40 12.57
CA GLU A 69 6.22 -11.42 13.15
C GLU A 69 4.79 -10.90 13.29
N ASP A 70 4.61 -9.62 13.63
CA ASP A 70 3.30 -8.97 13.73
C ASP A 70 2.59 -8.92 12.36
N PHE A 71 3.32 -8.55 11.30
CA PHE A 71 2.81 -8.58 9.93
C PHE A 71 2.42 -10.00 9.50
N VAL A 72 3.28 -10.99 9.78
CA VAL A 72 3.00 -12.41 9.44
C VAL A 72 1.74 -12.88 10.17
N ALA A 73 1.62 -12.62 11.47
CA ALA A 73 0.44 -12.97 12.26
C ALA A 73 -0.84 -12.32 11.70
N TRP A 74 -0.77 -11.07 11.24
CA TRP A 74 -1.88 -10.44 10.55
C TRP A 74 -2.22 -11.17 9.25
N THR A 75 -1.25 -11.56 8.42
CA THR A 75 -1.54 -12.29 7.16
C THR A 75 -2.22 -13.65 7.37
N ASP A 76 -2.01 -14.29 8.52
CA ASP A 76 -2.65 -15.57 8.88
C ASP A 76 -4.06 -15.39 9.51
N SER A 77 -4.43 -14.16 9.85
CA SER A 77 -5.67 -13.84 10.57
C SER A 77 -6.94 -13.97 9.73
N GLU A 78 -8.09 -14.03 10.41
CA GLU A 78 -9.41 -14.00 9.75
C GLU A 78 -9.71 -12.64 9.12
N ASP A 79 -9.21 -11.57 9.73
CA ASP A 79 -9.35 -10.21 9.24
C ASP A 79 -8.66 -10.02 7.89
N PHE A 80 -7.46 -10.57 7.73
CA PHE A 80 -6.77 -10.57 6.44
C PHE A 80 -7.58 -11.34 5.39
N ARG A 81 -8.06 -12.55 5.73
CA ARG A 81 -8.90 -13.34 4.83
C ARG A 81 -10.17 -12.59 4.44
N THR A 82 -10.82 -11.93 5.38
CA THR A 82 -12.04 -11.14 5.17
C THR A 82 -11.78 -9.92 4.27
N ALA A 83 -10.72 -9.16 4.56
CA ALA A 83 -10.31 -8.02 3.75
C ALA A 83 -9.97 -8.41 2.30
N HIS A 84 -9.50 -9.64 2.07
CA HIS A 84 -9.14 -10.17 0.75
C HIS A 84 -10.20 -11.08 0.12
N ALA A 85 -11.36 -11.27 0.77
CA ALA A 85 -12.42 -12.16 0.29
C ALA A 85 -13.11 -11.62 -0.97
N ASN A 86 -13.32 -10.30 -1.02
CA ASN A 86 -13.88 -9.65 -2.20
C ASN A 86 -12.77 -9.38 -3.22
N ARG A 87 -12.48 -10.37 -4.07
CA ARG A 87 -11.43 -10.24 -5.08
C ARG A 87 -11.85 -9.26 -6.18
N PRO A 88 -10.98 -8.28 -6.53
CA PRO A 88 -11.21 -7.42 -7.68
C PRO A 88 -11.30 -8.22 -8.98
N PRO A 89 -12.03 -7.71 -9.98
CA PRO A 89 -11.98 -8.25 -11.32
C PRO A 89 -10.53 -8.25 -11.88
N PRO A 90 -10.08 -9.31 -12.57
CA PRO A 90 -8.72 -9.38 -13.11
C PRO A 90 -8.37 -8.21 -14.06
N GLU A 91 -9.34 -7.71 -14.82
CA GLU A 91 -9.18 -6.57 -15.74
C GLU A 91 -8.88 -5.24 -15.03
N MET A 92 -9.01 -5.18 -13.71
CA MET A 92 -8.56 -4.04 -12.91
C MET A 92 -7.03 -3.88 -12.94
N PHE A 93 -6.28 -4.94 -13.26
CA PHE A 93 -4.83 -4.97 -13.18
C PHE A 93 -4.17 -5.14 -14.55
N ALA A 94 -3.04 -4.45 -14.74
CA ALA A 94 -2.20 -4.56 -15.93
C ALA A 94 -1.11 -5.65 -15.80
N GLY A 95 -1.07 -6.37 -14.68
CA GLY A 95 -0.10 -7.42 -14.40
C GLY A 95 -0.15 -7.85 -12.94
N ASP A 96 0.84 -8.67 -12.55
CA ASP A 96 0.96 -9.15 -11.18
C ASP A 96 1.40 -8.04 -10.22
N ASN A 97 1.00 -8.19 -8.96
CA ASN A 97 1.48 -7.34 -7.88
C ASN A 97 2.96 -7.61 -7.60
N VAL A 98 3.71 -6.57 -7.26
CA VAL A 98 5.09 -6.68 -6.77
C VAL A 98 5.09 -6.45 -5.27
N PHE A 99 5.40 -7.51 -4.52
CA PHE A 99 5.52 -7.47 -3.06
C PHE A 99 6.95 -7.14 -2.66
N GLU A 100 7.11 -6.15 -1.78
CA GLU A 100 8.40 -5.74 -1.25
C GLU A 100 8.33 -5.55 0.27
N LEU A 101 9.40 -5.95 0.96
CA LEU A 101 9.57 -5.83 2.41
C LEU A 101 10.90 -5.14 2.69
N HIS A 102 10.88 -4.12 3.53
CA HIS A 102 12.07 -3.30 3.82
C HIS A 102 12.21 -3.03 5.32
N ASP A 103 13.45 -3.03 5.80
CA ASP A 103 13.80 -2.45 7.09
C ASP A 103 13.99 -0.94 6.98
N ILE A 104 13.52 -0.20 7.99
CA ILE A 104 13.77 1.23 8.09
C ILE A 104 15.17 1.46 8.68
N ILE A 105 16.10 1.95 7.85
CA ILE A 105 17.47 2.27 8.28
C ILE A 105 17.63 3.69 8.85
N GLN A 106 16.72 4.61 8.50
CA GLN A 106 16.75 6.00 8.96
C GLN A 106 15.37 6.65 8.82
N THR A 107 15.00 7.50 9.79
CA THR A 107 13.82 8.36 9.74
C THR A 107 14.20 9.81 10.04
N ALA A 108 13.40 10.75 9.55
CA ALA A 108 13.50 12.16 9.89
C ALA A 108 12.09 12.75 9.99
N GLU A 109 11.85 13.54 11.03
CA GLU A 109 10.57 14.22 11.27
C GLU A 109 10.74 15.73 11.04
N PRO A 110 9.67 16.45 10.67
CA PRO A 110 9.70 17.91 10.62
C PRO A 110 10.15 18.47 11.97
N ARG A 111 11.04 19.47 11.97
CA ARG A 111 11.34 20.20 13.20
C ARG A 111 10.08 20.95 13.61
N SER A 112 9.56 20.67 14.79
CA SER A 112 8.55 21.51 15.44
C SER A 112 9.07 22.95 15.47
N GLN A 113 8.27 23.90 14.98
CA GLN A 113 8.56 25.33 15.12
C GLN A 113 8.33 25.78 16.55
#